data_AF-A0A7J3U5S2-F1
#
_entry.id   AF-A0A7J3U5S2-F1
#
_cell.length_a   1.000
_cell.length_b   1.000
_cell.length_c   1.000
_cell.angle_alpha   90.00
_cell.angle_beta   90.00
_cell.angle_gamma   90.00
#
_symmetry.space_group_name_H-M   'P 1'
#
loop_
_entity.id
_entity.type
_entity.pdbx_description
1 polymer ?
#
loop_
_entity_poly.entity_id
_entity_poly.type
_entity_poly.pdbx_seq_one_letter_code
_entity_poly.pdbx_strand_id
1 'polypeptide(L)'
;VGICLSGSHGISMEGNIFNESDTGLSAIDSDGNITGCAFYDNVNGTSIRDSTMGMNNCSFTNNTYGVYSYSSVPAIGGCAFTDNEYGLFLQDSDNAGISNCNGSNNTYGVFVNSSSHTGIENCSIFENSYGIFIQDSSNGSVEDCTLYNNTNGISVVNSSSNTISNSLIHHNMHGVWIKADGNEMFNCSLWKNVYGTSMDGGTANRVYHNNFAYNVENAIDRGNNNSWDNGYPSGGNYWSDYAGLDNYNGEGQNVSGSDGIGDIPYSISGGGNDDYPLMDMYTGAANIPNSPPTALFSYYPANPFSYDTVKFIDHSTDPNGEVDIVSWQWIFGDGNTSTVQNPEHEYNHSGVYNVSLTVRDGSGEDVTYTVSVEVMNLEPAANFSYTPSSPKTSDTIQFVDGSSDRDGTITNYTWDFGDGTDSHEKNPEHKYHDNGIYVVTLTVTDNEGAKTVITKKVTVANAPPSAEFFIIPEKASAGEKINFTDGSSDDGEIVAWHWDFGDGTASDKQNPRHAYEKSGKYTVTLTVRDNDGGDSTTTKVIEITNQSTPGFGIIAMIAGVLLAVALAGIRRRKI
;
A
#
# COMPACT_ATOMS: atom_id res chain seq x y z
N VAL A 1 21.70 -39.04 -34.32
CA VAL A 1 22.02 -38.14 -35.45
C VAL A 1 20.77 -38.02 -36.33
N GLY A 2 20.25 -36.81 -36.55
CA GLY A 2 19.09 -36.54 -37.41
C GLY A 2 19.44 -36.73 -38.89
N ILE A 3 20.33 -35.91 -39.42
CA ILE A 3 20.93 -36.08 -40.76
C ILE A 3 22.45 -36.19 -40.66
N CYS A 4 23.04 -37.10 -41.44
CA CYS A 4 24.48 -37.27 -41.58
C CYS A 4 24.88 -37.06 -43.04
N LEU A 5 25.72 -36.05 -43.28
CA LEU A 5 26.36 -35.75 -44.56
C LEU A 5 27.82 -36.21 -44.47
N SER A 6 28.27 -37.02 -45.43
CA SER A 6 29.62 -37.56 -45.47
C SER A 6 30.11 -37.60 -46.91
N GLY A 7 31.14 -36.82 -47.24
CA GLY A 7 31.60 -36.65 -48.63
C GLY A 7 30.55 -35.99 -49.53
N SER A 8 29.66 -35.18 -48.95
CA SER A 8 28.53 -34.59 -49.66
C SER A 8 28.87 -33.18 -50.13
N HIS A 9 28.59 -32.88 -51.41
CA HIS A 9 28.95 -31.59 -52.03
C HIS A 9 27.72 -30.85 -52.56
N GLY A 10 27.71 -29.52 -52.43
CA GLY A 10 26.64 -28.66 -52.94
C GLY A 10 25.29 -28.86 -52.23
N ILE A 11 25.32 -29.23 -50.95
CA ILE A 11 24.09 -29.48 -50.19
C ILE A 11 23.33 -28.18 -49.95
N SER A 12 22.01 -28.22 -50.07
CA SER A 12 21.11 -27.13 -49.67
C SER A 12 20.03 -27.70 -48.76
N MET A 13 19.85 -27.10 -47.60
CA MET A 13 18.79 -27.41 -46.64
C MET A 13 18.07 -26.13 -46.24
N GLU A 14 16.76 -26.08 -46.44
CA GLU A 14 15.96 -24.89 -46.20
C GLU A 14 14.75 -25.20 -45.31
N GLY A 15 14.55 -24.42 -44.24
CA GLY A 15 13.34 -24.48 -43.42
C GLY A 15 13.10 -25.79 -42.66
N ASN A 16 14.16 -26.57 -42.41
CA ASN A 16 14.06 -27.86 -41.72
C ASN A 16 14.13 -27.69 -40.19
N ILE A 17 13.57 -28.67 -39.48
CA ILE A 17 13.60 -28.73 -38.01
C ILE A 17 14.35 -29.99 -37.58
N PHE A 18 15.28 -29.83 -36.65
CA PHE A 18 16.08 -30.89 -36.06
C PHE A 18 15.99 -30.81 -34.53
N ASN A 19 15.36 -31.80 -33.90
CA ASN A 19 15.17 -31.78 -32.46
C ASN A 19 15.32 -33.14 -31.78
N GLU A 20 15.50 -33.11 -30.46
CA GLU A 20 15.50 -34.27 -29.57
C GLU A 20 16.49 -35.37 -30.01
N SER A 21 17.70 -34.98 -30.41
CA SER A 21 18.69 -35.91 -30.94
C SER A 21 20.12 -35.66 -30.42
N ASP A 22 20.98 -36.68 -30.46
CA ASP A 22 22.41 -36.49 -30.12
C ASP A 22 23.09 -35.48 -31.07
N THR A 23 22.66 -35.40 -32.32
CA THR A 23 23.21 -34.46 -33.30
C THR A 23 22.14 -34.18 -34.34
N GLY A 24 21.64 -32.95 -34.44
CA GLY A 24 20.63 -32.59 -35.42
C GLY A 24 21.14 -32.81 -36.85
N LEU A 25 22.23 -32.13 -37.19
CA LEU A 25 22.94 -32.29 -38.45
C LEU A 25 24.44 -32.56 -38.22
N SER A 26 24.93 -33.67 -38.76
CA SER A 26 26.37 -33.97 -38.82
C SER A 26 26.86 -33.78 -40.26
N ALA A 27 27.94 -33.03 -40.45
CA ALA A 27 28.63 -32.84 -41.71
C ALA A 27 30.10 -33.20 -41.57
N ILE A 28 30.57 -34.15 -42.37
CA ILE A 28 31.95 -34.65 -42.39
C ILE A 28 32.45 -34.62 -43.84
N ASP A 29 33.60 -34.02 -44.11
CA ASP A 29 34.15 -33.88 -45.46
C ASP A 29 33.11 -33.36 -46.47
N SER A 30 32.32 -32.37 -46.07
CA SER A 30 31.14 -31.93 -46.82
C SER A 30 31.09 -30.41 -47.03
N ASP A 31 30.35 -29.98 -48.03
CA ASP A 31 30.04 -28.57 -48.28
C ASP A 31 28.57 -28.34 -48.63
N GLY A 32 28.09 -27.15 -48.29
CA GLY A 32 26.71 -26.76 -48.55
C GLY A 32 26.23 -25.60 -47.71
N ASN A 33 24.97 -25.23 -47.90
CA ASN A 33 24.30 -24.14 -47.20
C ASN A 33 23.04 -24.63 -46.49
N ILE A 34 22.88 -24.22 -45.25
CA ILE A 34 21.72 -24.46 -44.40
C ILE A 34 21.08 -23.12 -44.14
N THR A 35 19.80 -22.96 -44.45
CA THR A 35 19.11 -21.67 -44.36
C THR A 35 17.77 -21.81 -43.65
N GLY A 36 17.48 -20.91 -42.70
CA GLY A 36 16.18 -20.88 -42.02
C GLY A 36 15.83 -22.15 -41.24
N CYS A 37 16.83 -22.95 -40.87
CA CYS A 37 16.61 -24.21 -40.15
C CYS A 37 16.63 -23.98 -38.63
N ALA A 38 15.88 -24.80 -37.90
CA ALA A 38 15.79 -24.74 -36.44
C ALA A 38 16.38 -26.02 -35.83
N PHE A 39 17.23 -25.84 -34.81
CA PHE A 39 17.92 -26.89 -34.09
C PHE A 39 17.65 -26.72 -32.59
N TYR A 40 16.84 -27.60 -31.99
CA TYR A 40 16.54 -27.46 -30.56
C TYR A 40 16.50 -28.77 -29.78
N ASP A 41 16.83 -28.74 -28.50
CA ASP A 41 16.87 -29.92 -27.62
C ASP A 41 17.80 -31.04 -28.12
N ASN A 42 18.96 -30.69 -28.68
CA ASN A 42 19.98 -31.65 -29.12
C ASN A 42 21.24 -31.60 -28.25
N VAL A 43 22.07 -32.65 -28.27
CA VAL A 43 23.45 -32.50 -27.76
C VAL A 43 24.21 -31.57 -28.70
N ASN A 44 24.26 -31.89 -29.99
CA ASN A 44 24.78 -30.97 -31.01
C ASN A 44 23.63 -30.53 -31.92
N GLY A 45 23.33 -29.23 -32.03
CA GLY A 45 22.45 -28.74 -33.08
C GLY A 45 23.06 -29.11 -34.44
N THR A 46 24.28 -28.64 -34.67
CA THR A 46 25.11 -29.09 -35.79
C THR A 46 26.51 -29.50 -35.33
N SER A 47 27.07 -30.53 -35.98
CA SER A 47 28.48 -30.90 -35.86
C SER A 47 29.12 -30.88 -37.24
N ILE A 48 30.07 -29.97 -37.44
CA ILE A 48 30.79 -29.72 -38.70
C ILE A 48 32.23 -30.19 -38.50
N ARG A 49 32.71 -31.12 -39.34
CA ARG A 49 34.07 -31.66 -39.28
C ARG A 49 34.69 -31.70 -40.66
N ASP A 50 35.91 -31.19 -40.80
CA ASP A 50 36.64 -31.19 -42.07
C ASP A 50 35.79 -30.65 -43.25
N SER A 51 34.95 -29.65 -42.98
CA SER A 51 33.85 -29.25 -43.85
C SER A 51 33.77 -27.73 -44.06
N THR A 52 33.07 -27.31 -45.11
CA THR A 52 32.79 -25.90 -45.42
C THR A 52 31.29 -25.71 -45.52
N MET A 53 30.65 -25.56 -44.36
CA MET A 53 29.20 -25.42 -44.25
C MET A 53 28.81 -23.96 -43.97
N GLY A 54 27.93 -23.41 -44.81
CA GLY A 54 27.26 -22.15 -44.57
C GLY A 54 25.98 -22.33 -43.75
N MET A 55 25.72 -21.45 -42.80
CA MET A 55 24.50 -21.42 -41.99
C MET A 55 23.94 -20.01 -41.97
N ASN A 56 22.73 -19.82 -42.50
CA ASN A 56 22.13 -18.51 -42.66
C ASN A 56 20.75 -18.47 -42.00
N ASN A 57 20.49 -17.48 -41.14
CA ASN A 57 19.19 -17.26 -40.50
C ASN A 57 18.64 -18.50 -39.78
N CYS A 58 19.52 -19.31 -39.17
CA CYS A 58 19.14 -20.51 -38.43
C CYS A 58 18.98 -20.22 -36.94
N SER A 59 18.18 -21.01 -36.24
CA SER A 59 18.04 -20.93 -34.79
C SER A 59 18.58 -22.18 -34.09
N PHE A 60 19.27 -21.97 -32.98
CA PHE A 60 19.87 -23.00 -32.15
C PHE A 60 19.48 -22.78 -30.69
N THR A 61 18.57 -23.60 -30.17
CA THR A 61 17.97 -23.40 -28.84
C THR A 61 18.12 -24.61 -27.94
N ASN A 62 18.57 -24.42 -26.70
CA ASN A 62 18.63 -25.49 -25.69
C ASN A 62 19.43 -26.73 -26.14
N ASN A 63 20.60 -26.50 -26.75
CA ASN A 63 21.54 -27.57 -27.11
C ASN A 63 22.77 -27.55 -26.19
N THR A 64 23.53 -28.64 -26.11
CA THR A 64 24.89 -28.56 -25.52
C THR A 64 25.77 -27.69 -26.42
N TYR A 65 25.80 -27.98 -27.71
CA TYR A 65 26.45 -27.15 -28.72
C TYR A 65 25.41 -26.73 -29.74
N GLY A 66 25.15 -25.44 -29.93
CA GLY A 66 24.33 -24.97 -31.04
C GLY A 66 25.02 -25.35 -32.36
N VAL A 67 26.24 -24.85 -32.54
CA VAL A 67 27.14 -25.28 -33.62
C VAL A 67 28.48 -25.70 -33.03
N TYR A 68 28.88 -26.93 -33.30
CA TYR A 68 30.22 -27.42 -33.02
C TYR A 68 31.00 -27.61 -34.33
N SER A 69 32.07 -26.84 -34.51
CA SER A 69 32.95 -26.86 -35.67
C SER A 69 34.33 -27.39 -35.28
N TYR A 70 34.84 -28.36 -36.04
CA TYR A 70 36.17 -28.94 -35.85
C TYR A 70 36.93 -29.00 -37.18
N SER A 71 38.15 -28.45 -37.25
CA SER A 71 38.98 -28.49 -38.48
C SER A 71 38.22 -28.03 -39.73
N SER A 72 37.37 -27.02 -39.59
CA SER A 72 36.38 -26.63 -40.60
C SER A 72 36.39 -25.12 -40.84
N VAL A 73 35.74 -24.69 -41.92
CA VAL A 73 35.61 -23.28 -42.30
C VAL A 73 34.14 -22.90 -42.39
N PRO A 74 33.43 -22.76 -41.25
CA PRO A 74 32.02 -22.40 -41.26
C PRO A 74 31.81 -20.93 -41.62
N ALA A 75 30.72 -20.64 -42.32
CA ALA A 75 30.24 -19.29 -42.58
C ALA A 75 28.84 -19.13 -41.97
N ILE A 76 28.73 -18.40 -40.87
CA ILE A 76 27.53 -18.31 -40.04
C ILE A 76 27.00 -16.88 -40.08
N GLY A 77 25.79 -16.68 -40.62
CA GLY A 77 25.19 -15.38 -40.84
C GLY A 77 23.76 -15.30 -40.31
N GLY A 78 23.40 -14.26 -39.55
CA GLY A 78 22.00 -14.03 -39.17
C GLY A 78 21.41 -15.05 -38.20
N CYS A 79 22.24 -15.90 -37.58
CA CYS A 79 21.78 -17.00 -36.74
C CYS A 79 21.53 -16.57 -35.30
N ALA A 80 20.61 -17.27 -34.63
CA ALA A 80 20.28 -17.06 -33.21
C ALA A 80 20.70 -18.27 -32.38
N PHE A 81 21.43 -18.04 -31.28
CA PHE A 81 21.92 -19.05 -30.36
C PHE A 81 21.43 -18.75 -28.94
N THR A 82 20.44 -19.51 -28.46
CA THR A 82 19.76 -19.23 -27.19
C THR A 82 19.76 -20.44 -26.26
N ASP A 83 20.03 -20.25 -24.98
CA ASP A 83 19.94 -21.30 -23.95
C ASP A 83 20.87 -22.52 -24.16
N ASN A 84 21.99 -22.37 -24.87
CA ASN A 84 22.93 -23.48 -25.10
C ASN A 84 24.06 -23.49 -24.06
N GLU A 85 24.75 -24.63 -23.87
CA GLU A 85 26.04 -24.57 -23.14
C GLU A 85 27.06 -23.78 -23.97
N TYR A 86 27.21 -24.13 -25.24
CA TYR A 86 27.97 -23.38 -26.24
C TYR A 86 27.04 -22.97 -27.37
N GLY A 87 26.84 -21.68 -27.58
CA GLY A 87 26.12 -21.18 -28.76
C GLY A 87 26.86 -21.59 -30.03
N LEU A 88 28.10 -21.10 -30.15
CA LEU A 88 29.04 -21.50 -31.18
C LEU A 88 30.36 -21.94 -30.56
N PHE A 89 30.84 -23.12 -30.92
CA PHE A 89 32.18 -23.60 -30.56
C PHE A 89 33.00 -23.94 -31.80
N LEU A 90 34.06 -23.17 -32.02
CA LEU A 90 35.03 -23.32 -33.10
C LEU A 90 36.32 -23.91 -32.53
N GLN A 91 36.62 -25.13 -32.91
CA GLN A 91 37.84 -25.84 -32.54
C GLN A 91 38.68 -26.08 -33.80
N ASP A 92 39.94 -25.66 -33.80
CA ASP A 92 40.85 -25.83 -34.94
C ASP A 92 40.24 -25.35 -36.28
N SER A 93 39.37 -24.33 -36.23
CA SER A 93 38.52 -23.91 -37.35
C SER A 93 38.98 -22.56 -37.90
N ASP A 94 40.05 -22.60 -38.70
CA ASP A 94 40.64 -21.41 -39.30
C ASP A 94 39.71 -20.74 -40.31
N ASN A 95 39.80 -19.41 -40.44
CA ASN A 95 39.05 -18.60 -41.42
C ASN A 95 37.51 -18.68 -41.27
N ALA A 96 37.02 -19.07 -40.11
CA ALA A 96 35.59 -19.05 -39.81
C ALA A 96 35.03 -17.62 -39.83
N GLY A 97 33.88 -17.43 -40.49
CA GLY A 97 33.19 -16.13 -40.56
C GLY A 97 31.87 -16.18 -39.81
N ILE A 98 31.66 -15.25 -38.88
CA ILE A 98 30.47 -15.12 -38.05
C ILE A 98 29.97 -13.69 -38.20
N SER A 99 28.75 -13.51 -38.68
CA SER A 99 28.20 -12.17 -38.91
C SER A 99 26.73 -12.06 -38.55
N ASN A 100 26.31 -10.89 -38.07
CA ASN A 100 24.88 -10.59 -37.84
C ASN A 100 24.17 -11.61 -36.92
N CYS A 101 24.90 -12.25 -36.01
CA CYS A 101 24.36 -13.31 -35.16
C CYS A 101 23.99 -12.79 -33.77
N ASN A 102 22.99 -13.41 -33.16
CA ASN A 102 22.56 -13.13 -31.79
C ASN A 102 22.86 -14.33 -30.89
N GLY A 103 23.47 -14.10 -29.74
CA GLY A 103 23.81 -15.16 -28.77
C GLY A 103 23.39 -14.79 -27.36
N SER A 104 22.41 -15.50 -26.79
CA SER A 104 21.87 -15.18 -25.47
C SER A 104 21.69 -16.35 -24.51
N ASN A 105 21.90 -16.09 -23.21
CA ASN A 105 21.72 -17.07 -22.13
C ASN A 105 22.49 -18.39 -22.34
N ASN A 106 23.69 -18.31 -22.91
CA ASN A 106 24.58 -19.46 -23.08
C ASN A 106 25.67 -19.48 -21.99
N THR A 107 26.31 -20.63 -21.76
CA THR A 107 27.56 -20.62 -20.98
C THR A 107 28.66 -19.90 -21.76
N TYR A 108 28.80 -20.24 -23.04
CA TYR A 108 29.65 -19.52 -24.00
C TYR A 108 28.80 -19.08 -25.19
N GLY A 109 28.71 -17.78 -25.46
CA GLY A 109 28.04 -17.26 -26.67
C GLY A 109 28.80 -17.72 -27.93
N VAL A 110 30.06 -17.31 -28.03
CA VAL A 110 31.01 -17.75 -29.05
C VAL A 110 32.31 -18.16 -28.38
N PHE A 111 32.74 -19.40 -28.60
CA PHE A 111 34.04 -19.91 -28.16
C PHE A 111 34.91 -20.23 -29.37
N VAL A 112 36.02 -19.52 -29.50
CA VAL A 112 37.07 -19.73 -30.50
C VAL A 112 38.27 -20.35 -29.81
N ASN A 113 38.62 -21.58 -30.19
CA ASN A 113 39.75 -22.29 -29.61
C ASN A 113 40.70 -22.83 -30.69
N SER A 114 42.00 -22.64 -30.50
CA SER A 114 43.05 -23.16 -31.39
C SER A 114 42.82 -22.80 -32.87
N SER A 115 42.24 -21.63 -33.14
CA SER A 115 41.82 -21.21 -34.48
C SER A 115 42.50 -19.91 -34.87
N SER A 116 42.63 -19.68 -36.17
CA SER A 116 43.21 -18.46 -36.72
C SER A 116 42.31 -17.78 -37.73
N HIS A 117 42.44 -16.46 -37.86
CA HIS A 117 41.70 -15.68 -38.86
C HIS A 117 40.17 -15.81 -38.74
N THR A 118 39.66 -16.07 -37.53
CA THR A 118 38.22 -16.06 -37.26
C THR A 118 37.72 -14.61 -37.23
N GLY A 119 36.70 -14.30 -38.03
CA GLY A 119 36.05 -12.97 -38.04
C GLY A 119 34.67 -13.03 -37.39
N ILE A 120 34.43 -12.18 -36.39
CA ILE A 120 33.14 -12.01 -35.72
C ILE A 120 32.71 -10.56 -35.93
N GLU A 121 31.66 -10.34 -36.71
CA GLU A 121 31.24 -9.01 -37.17
C GLU A 121 29.75 -8.74 -36.88
N ASN A 122 29.42 -7.54 -36.40
CA ASN A 122 28.03 -7.09 -36.23
C ASN A 122 27.14 -8.08 -35.44
N CYS A 123 27.68 -8.70 -34.39
CA CYS A 123 26.96 -9.67 -33.56
C CYS A 123 26.48 -9.05 -32.24
N SER A 124 25.33 -9.51 -31.73
CA SER A 124 24.79 -9.12 -30.42
C SER A 124 24.85 -10.30 -29.45
N ILE A 125 25.72 -10.23 -28.44
CA ILE A 125 26.01 -11.35 -27.52
C ILE A 125 25.75 -10.92 -26.08
N PHE A 126 24.71 -11.47 -25.45
CA PHE A 126 24.22 -10.97 -24.16
C PHE A 126 23.75 -12.03 -23.16
N GLU A 127 23.78 -11.72 -21.88
CA GLU A 127 23.31 -12.63 -20.80
C GLU A 127 24.05 -13.98 -20.75
N ASN A 128 25.28 -14.07 -21.25
CA ASN A 128 26.08 -15.30 -21.22
C ASN A 128 27.06 -15.31 -20.02
N SER A 129 27.54 -16.50 -19.62
CA SER A 129 28.68 -16.55 -18.68
C SER A 129 29.96 -16.02 -19.33
N TYR A 130 30.20 -16.40 -20.59
CA TYR A 130 31.22 -15.82 -21.45
C TYR A 130 30.57 -15.42 -22.78
N GLY A 131 30.65 -14.15 -23.15
CA GLY A 131 30.12 -13.63 -24.40
C GLY A 131 30.94 -14.17 -25.58
N ILE A 132 32.11 -13.57 -25.82
CA ILE A 132 33.10 -14.06 -26.78
C ILE A 132 34.35 -14.51 -26.02
N PHE A 133 34.72 -15.78 -26.18
CA PHE A 133 35.90 -16.36 -25.55
C PHE A 133 36.88 -16.81 -26.63
N ILE A 134 38.07 -16.21 -26.65
CA ILE A 134 39.15 -16.49 -27.62
C ILE A 134 40.30 -17.12 -26.86
N GLN A 135 40.63 -18.37 -27.20
CA GLN A 135 41.65 -19.15 -26.52
C GLN A 135 42.63 -19.78 -27.52
N ASP A 136 43.92 -19.75 -27.20
CA ASP A 136 44.98 -20.42 -27.97
C ASP A 136 44.91 -20.08 -29.48
N SER A 137 44.46 -18.86 -29.81
CA SER A 137 44.03 -18.45 -31.17
C SER A 137 44.79 -17.21 -31.65
N SER A 138 44.78 -16.95 -32.96
CA SER A 138 45.53 -15.82 -33.51
C SER A 138 44.95 -15.16 -34.76
N ASN A 139 45.31 -13.91 -35.01
CA ASN A 139 44.91 -13.18 -36.23
C ASN A 139 43.39 -13.07 -36.42
N GLY A 140 42.59 -13.25 -35.36
CA GLY A 140 41.14 -13.09 -35.40
C GLY A 140 40.70 -11.64 -35.21
N SER A 141 39.44 -11.37 -35.52
CA SER A 141 38.82 -10.05 -35.36
C SER A 141 37.44 -10.14 -34.70
N VAL A 142 37.16 -9.21 -33.80
CA VAL A 142 35.83 -8.92 -33.26
C VAL A 142 35.52 -7.46 -33.61
N GLU A 143 34.58 -7.24 -34.52
CA GLU A 143 34.27 -5.92 -35.08
C GLU A 143 32.78 -5.61 -35.03
N ASP A 144 32.42 -4.35 -34.75
CA ASP A 144 31.04 -3.84 -34.76
C ASP A 144 30.06 -4.65 -33.87
N CYS A 145 30.56 -5.33 -32.84
CA CYS A 145 29.74 -6.18 -31.98
C CYS A 145 29.16 -5.42 -30.79
N THR A 146 28.02 -5.88 -30.28
CA THR A 146 27.43 -5.39 -29.02
C THR A 146 27.39 -6.51 -27.99
N LEU A 147 28.04 -6.31 -26.83
CA LEU A 147 28.16 -7.31 -25.77
C LEU A 147 27.67 -6.77 -24.42
N TYR A 148 26.63 -7.39 -23.85
CA TYR A 148 26.06 -6.88 -22.61
C TYR A 148 25.46 -7.91 -21.65
N ASN A 149 25.42 -7.55 -20.36
CA ASN A 149 24.90 -8.41 -19.29
C ASN A 149 25.59 -9.79 -19.21
N ASN A 150 26.79 -9.93 -19.76
CA ASN A 150 27.57 -11.16 -19.63
C ASN A 150 28.40 -11.13 -18.33
N THR A 151 28.77 -12.30 -17.80
CA THR A 151 29.79 -12.30 -16.73
C THR A 151 31.14 -11.85 -17.31
N ASN A 152 31.52 -12.36 -18.47
CA ASN A 152 32.67 -11.83 -19.23
C ASN A 152 32.18 -11.47 -20.63
N GLY A 153 32.32 -10.21 -21.05
CA GLY A 153 31.98 -9.74 -22.39
C GLY A 153 32.89 -10.39 -23.42
N ILE A 154 34.15 -9.94 -23.48
CA ILE A 154 35.20 -10.54 -24.31
C ILE A 154 36.34 -11.05 -23.43
N SER A 155 36.78 -12.28 -23.66
CA SER A 155 37.93 -12.89 -22.99
C SER A 155 38.96 -13.34 -24.02
N VAL A 156 40.21 -12.93 -23.85
CA VAL A 156 41.33 -13.32 -24.72
C VAL A 156 42.41 -14.00 -23.89
N VAL A 157 42.65 -15.30 -24.11
CA VAL A 157 43.53 -16.14 -23.29
C VAL A 157 44.55 -16.84 -24.17
N ASN A 158 45.84 -16.78 -23.80
CA ASN A 158 46.94 -17.45 -24.52
C ASN A 158 46.92 -17.23 -26.05
N SER A 159 46.48 -16.05 -26.48
CA SER A 159 46.19 -15.75 -27.88
C SER A 159 47.02 -14.54 -28.34
N SER A 160 47.22 -14.36 -29.64
CA SER A 160 48.03 -13.24 -30.15
C SER A 160 47.58 -12.68 -31.49
N SER A 161 47.89 -11.42 -31.74
CA SER A 161 47.57 -10.73 -32.99
C SER A 161 46.07 -10.67 -33.30
N ASN A 162 45.21 -10.73 -32.28
CA ASN A 162 43.77 -10.54 -32.46
C ASN A 162 43.40 -9.06 -32.31
N THR A 163 42.36 -8.63 -33.02
CA THR A 163 41.83 -7.26 -32.97
C THR A 163 40.41 -7.23 -32.40
N ILE A 164 40.14 -6.31 -31.49
CA ILE A 164 38.81 -5.97 -30.99
C ILE A 164 38.54 -4.52 -31.39
N SER A 165 37.53 -4.26 -32.22
CA SER A 165 37.30 -2.93 -32.76
C SER A 165 35.84 -2.53 -32.89
N ASN A 166 35.59 -1.22 -32.87
CA ASN A 166 34.29 -0.60 -33.17
C ASN A 166 33.10 -1.19 -32.38
N SER A 167 33.35 -1.79 -31.21
CA SER A 167 32.37 -2.60 -30.48
C SER A 167 31.84 -1.88 -29.24
N LEU A 168 30.57 -2.11 -28.91
CA LEU A 168 29.89 -1.59 -27.72
C LEU A 168 29.83 -2.70 -26.64
N ILE A 169 30.43 -2.46 -25.48
CA ILE A 169 30.62 -3.47 -24.43
C ILE A 169 30.13 -2.90 -23.10
N HIS A 170 28.96 -3.34 -22.61
CA HIS A 170 28.34 -2.70 -21.44
C HIS A 170 27.68 -3.63 -20.43
N HIS A 171 27.59 -3.19 -19.17
CA HIS A 171 26.90 -3.92 -18.10
C HIS A 171 27.41 -5.36 -17.89
N ASN A 172 28.67 -5.65 -18.24
CA ASN A 172 29.29 -6.94 -17.97
C ASN A 172 30.03 -6.90 -16.62
N MET A 173 30.26 -8.05 -15.97
CA MET A 173 31.20 -8.06 -14.83
C MET A 173 32.61 -7.73 -15.34
N HIS A 174 33.09 -8.39 -16.39
CA HIS A 174 34.28 -7.98 -17.13
C HIS A 174 33.89 -7.57 -18.53
N GLY A 175 34.16 -6.33 -18.94
CA GLY A 175 33.94 -5.85 -20.31
C GLY A 175 34.88 -6.57 -21.28
N VAL A 176 36.17 -6.28 -21.17
CA VAL A 176 37.23 -7.00 -21.90
C VAL A 176 38.29 -7.49 -20.92
N TRP A 177 38.55 -8.79 -20.93
CA TRP A 177 39.55 -9.44 -20.10
C TRP A 177 40.64 -10.08 -20.97
N ILE A 178 41.89 -9.70 -20.74
CA ILE A 178 43.04 -10.13 -21.56
C ILE A 178 44.08 -10.81 -20.67
N LYS A 179 44.41 -12.05 -21.01
CA LYS A 179 45.50 -12.83 -20.42
C LYS A 179 46.31 -13.47 -21.55
N ALA A 180 46.93 -12.60 -22.36
CA ALA A 180 47.43 -12.92 -23.68
C ALA A 180 48.46 -11.88 -24.16
N ASP A 181 49.21 -12.18 -25.22
CA ASP A 181 50.31 -11.34 -25.72
C ASP A 181 49.99 -10.76 -27.10
N GLY A 182 50.32 -9.49 -27.35
CA GLY A 182 50.33 -8.92 -28.69
C GLY A 182 48.96 -8.76 -29.35
N ASN A 183 47.91 -8.45 -28.59
CA ASN A 183 46.56 -8.19 -29.11
C ASN A 183 46.25 -6.68 -29.15
N GLU A 184 45.24 -6.29 -29.92
CA GLU A 184 44.88 -4.89 -30.12
C GLU A 184 43.40 -4.62 -29.83
N MET A 185 43.10 -3.54 -29.12
CA MET A 185 41.73 -3.06 -28.89
C MET A 185 41.62 -1.57 -29.20
N PHE A 186 40.71 -1.19 -30.10
CA PHE A 186 40.53 0.20 -30.49
C PHE A 186 39.11 0.57 -30.92
N ASN A 187 38.75 1.85 -30.86
CA ASN A 187 37.42 2.35 -31.25
C ASN A 187 36.23 1.67 -30.54
N CYS A 188 36.44 1.06 -29.37
CA CYS A 188 35.38 0.41 -28.60
C CYS A 188 34.79 1.37 -27.57
N SER A 189 33.56 1.11 -27.14
CA SER A 189 32.90 1.82 -26.05
C SER A 189 32.58 0.86 -24.91
N LEU A 190 33.27 1.03 -23.77
CA LEU A 190 33.16 0.20 -22.58
C LEU A 190 32.42 0.95 -21.47
N TRP A 191 31.19 0.51 -21.18
CA TRP A 191 30.25 1.26 -20.31
C TRP A 191 29.67 0.43 -19.16
N LYS A 192 29.73 0.92 -17.91
CA LYS A 192 29.11 0.28 -16.73
C LYS A 192 29.46 -1.20 -16.53
N ASN A 193 30.64 -1.59 -16.98
CA ASN A 193 31.16 -2.87 -16.59
C ASN A 193 31.66 -2.76 -15.13
N VAL A 194 31.71 -3.87 -14.39
CA VAL A 194 32.45 -3.84 -13.11
C VAL A 194 33.92 -3.56 -13.43
N TYR A 195 34.48 -4.24 -14.43
CA TYR A 195 35.80 -3.96 -14.97
C TYR A 195 35.67 -3.62 -16.46
N GLY A 196 36.02 -2.41 -16.88
CA GLY A 196 36.03 -1.98 -18.28
C GLY A 196 36.99 -2.85 -19.09
N THR A 197 38.29 -2.63 -18.92
CA THR A 197 39.33 -3.54 -19.45
C THR A 197 40.25 -4.00 -18.34
N SER A 198 40.51 -5.29 -18.27
CA SER A 198 41.45 -5.87 -17.31
C SER A 198 42.46 -6.78 -18.02
N MET A 199 43.74 -6.45 -17.89
CA MET A 199 44.85 -7.28 -18.36
C MET A 199 45.50 -8.02 -17.19
N ASP A 200 45.36 -9.33 -17.15
CA ASP A 200 45.90 -10.23 -16.12
C ASP A 200 47.25 -10.84 -16.53
N GLY A 201 48.14 -9.99 -17.00
CA GLY A 201 49.46 -10.36 -17.51
C GLY A 201 49.60 -10.09 -18.99
N GLY A 202 50.56 -10.77 -19.61
CA GLY A 202 50.89 -10.64 -21.02
C GLY A 202 51.76 -9.43 -21.37
N THR A 203 52.17 -9.35 -22.63
CA THR A 203 53.07 -8.32 -23.15
C THR A 203 52.71 -7.86 -24.56
N ALA A 204 53.09 -6.62 -24.88
CA ALA A 204 52.92 -6.02 -26.20
C ALA A 204 51.46 -5.88 -26.69
N ASN A 205 50.48 -5.94 -25.77
CA ASN A 205 49.10 -5.58 -26.11
C ASN A 205 48.99 -4.07 -26.34
N ARG A 206 48.13 -3.65 -27.26
CA ARG A 206 47.88 -2.23 -27.59
C ARG A 206 46.42 -1.88 -27.41
N VAL A 207 46.14 -0.87 -26.61
CA VAL A 207 44.79 -0.38 -26.35
C VAL A 207 44.77 1.12 -26.62
N TYR A 208 44.00 1.58 -27.61
CA TYR A 208 43.96 3.00 -28.02
C TYR A 208 42.59 3.41 -28.57
N HIS A 209 42.20 4.70 -28.50
CA HIS A 209 40.94 5.23 -29.08
C HIS A 209 39.65 4.55 -28.57
N ASN A 210 39.59 4.16 -27.29
CA ASN A 210 38.40 3.54 -26.69
C ASN A 210 37.71 4.49 -25.70
N ASN A 211 36.40 4.42 -25.58
CA ASN A 211 35.66 5.15 -24.56
C ASN A 211 35.49 4.28 -23.31
N PHE A 212 35.86 4.79 -22.13
CA PHE A 212 35.62 4.15 -20.83
C PHE A 212 34.77 5.07 -19.98
N ALA A 213 33.55 4.63 -19.68
CA ALA A 213 32.62 5.47 -18.92
C ALA A 213 31.84 4.64 -17.90
N TYR A 214 31.62 5.20 -16.71
CA TYR A 214 30.77 4.65 -15.65
C TYR A 214 31.08 3.18 -15.26
N ASN A 215 32.27 2.65 -15.58
CA ASN A 215 32.70 1.35 -15.07
C ASN A 215 33.09 1.51 -13.60
N VAL A 216 32.98 0.44 -12.79
CA VAL A 216 33.49 0.48 -11.40
C VAL A 216 35.02 0.66 -11.43
N GLU A 217 35.68 -0.05 -12.34
CA GLU A 217 37.10 0.07 -12.64
C GLU A 217 37.28 0.23 -14.16
N ASN A 218 37.86 1.32 -14.64
CA ASN A 218 37.97 1.59 -16.07
C ASN A 218 39.04 0.74 -16.75
N ALA A 219 40.28 0.77 -16.26
CA ALA A 219 41.40 0.06 -16.85
C ALA A 219 42.36 -0.50 -15.79
N ILE A 220 42.57 -1.82 -15.81
CA ILE A 220 43.54 -2.50 -14.97
C ILE A 220 44.60 -3.17 -15.86
N ASP A 221 45.87 -2.98 -15.54
CA ASP A 221 46.97 -3.65 -16.24
C ASP A 221 47.97 -4.27 -15.25
N ARG A 222 48.06 -5.59 -15.30
CA ARG A 222 49.02 -6.40 -14.53
C ARG A 222 50.12 -7.00 -15.41
N GLY A 223 50.16 -6.66 -16.70
CA GLY A 223 51.14 -7.12 -17.68
C GLY A 223 52.41 -6.26 -17.72
N ASN A 224 53.27 -6.57 -18.70
CA ASN A 224 54.54 -5.88 -18.93
C ASN A 224 54.62 -5.38 -20.37
N ASN A 225 55.06 -4.14 -20.61
CA ASN A 225 55.16 -3.55 -21.95
C ASN A 225 53.85 -3.59 -22.75
N ASN A 226 52.71 -3.49 -22.08
CA ASN A 226 51.46 -3.17 -22.73
C ASN A 226 51.42 -1.66 -22.98
N SER A 227 50.86 -1.28 -24.12
CA SER A 227 50.77 0.11 -24.57
C SER A 227 49.33 0.58 -24.48
N TRP A 228 49.12 1.61 -23.70
CA TRP A 228 47.91 2.40 -23.69
C TRP A 228 48.18 3.66 -24.50
N ASP A 229 47.24 4.00 -25.39
CA ASP A 229 47.39 4.99 -26.45
C ASP A 229 48.39 4.60 -27.56
N ASN A 230 48.28 5.22 -28.74
CA ASN A 230 49.08 4.97 -29.94
C ASN A 230 49.84 6.23 -30.44
N GLY A 231 49.95 7.28 -29.62
CA GLY A 231 50.83 8.43 -29.84
C GLY A 231 50.34 9.46 -30.87
N TYR A 232 51.01 10.62 -30.90
CA TYR A 232 50.65 11.77 -31.76
C TYR A 232 50.96 11.55 -33.26
N PRO A 233 50.14 12.05 -34.23
CA PRO A 233 48.95 12.90 -34.09
C PRO A 233 47.67 12.08 -34.03
N SER A 234 47.12 11.83 -32.84
CA SER A 234 45.81 11.21 -32.71
C SER A 234 44.94 11.83 -31.61
N GLY A 235 44.92 13.16 -31.53
CA GLY A 235 43.85 13.92 -30.85
C GLY A 235 43.99 14.03 -29.34
N GLY A 236 44.37 15.22 -28.86
CA GLY A 236 44.35 15.54 -27.43
C GLY A 236 42.97 16.02 -26.96
N ASN A 237 42.66 15.66 -25.69
CA ASN A 237 41.72 16.23 -24.71
C ASN A 237 40.21 16.24 -25.11
N TYR A 238 39.26 15.69 -24.33
CA TYR A 238 38.99 15.93 -22.90
C TYR A 238 38.08 14.89 -22.21
N TRP A 239 38.19 14.89 -20.87
CA TRP A 239 37.22 14.50 -19.82
C TRP A 239 35.71 14.58 -20.15
N SER A 240 34.95 13.68 -19.51
CA SER A 240 33.89 14.10 -18.58
C SER A 240 33.45 12.96 -17.66
N ASP A 241 33.82 13.02 -16.38
CA ASP A 241 32.74 13.18 -15.42
C ASP A 241 32.19 14.61 -15.58
N TYR A 242 30.88 14.72 -15.61
CA TYR A 242 30.15 15.71 -14.82
C TYR A 242 30.87 17.05 -14.45
N ALA A 243 30.50 18.14 -15.13
CA ALA A 243 30.45 19.52 -14.61
C ALA A 243 31.73 20.24 -14.05
N GLY A 244 32.95 19.72 -14.23
CA GLY A 244 34.19 20.37 -13.71
C GLY A 244 34.91 21.32 -14.70
N LEU A 245 35.23 22.55 -14.27
CA LEU A 245 36.10 23.50 -14.98
C LEU A 245 37.59 23.15 -14.84
N ASP A 246 38.35 23.22 -15.93
CA ASP A 246 39.83 23.21 -15.92
C ASP A 246 40.36 24.50 -15.26
N ASN A 247 41.16 24.36 -14.21
CA ASN A 247 41.69 25.48 -13.43
C ASN A 247 43.17 25.80 -13.74
N TYR A 248 43.80 25.21 -14.77
CA TYR A 248 45.20 25.48 -15.09
C TYR A 248 45.41 26.13 -16.47
N ASN A 249 45.66 27.45 -16.48
CA ASN A 249 45.82 28.28 -17.69
C ASN A 249 47.23 28.91 -17.79
N GLY A 250 48.30 28.15 -17.58
CA GLY A 250 49.69 28.65 -17.54
C GLY A 250 50.43 28.61 -18.88
N GLU A 251 51.46 29.47 -19.04
CA GLU A 251 52.43 29.37 -20.15
C GLU A 251 53.29 28.11 -19.96
N GLY A 252 53.02 27.08 -20.76
CA GLY A 252 53.66 25.76 -20.64
C GLY A 252 52.76 24.60 -21.07
N GLN A 253 51.45 24.85 -21.20
CA GLN A 253 50.55 23.95 -21.90
C GLN A 253 51.15 23.66 -23.28
N ASN A 254 51.47 22.39 -23.53
CA ASN A 254 51.99 21.85 -24.81
C ASN A 254 53.48 22.05 -25.15
N VAL A 255 54.40 22.27 -24.19
CA VAL A 255 55.83 22.51 -24.56
C VAL A 255 56.88 21.59 -23.91
N SER A 256 56.58 20.76 -22.91
CA SER A 256 57.40 19.58 -22.54
C SER A 256 56.84 18.84 -21.31
N GLY A 257 55.94 17.90 -21.55
CA GLY A 257 55.66 16.67 -20.78
C GLY A 257 56.01 16.62 -19.29
N SER A 258 55.27 17.35 -18.45
CA SER A 258 55.25 17.10 -16.99
C SER A 258 53.90 17.48 -16.37
N ASP A 259 52.82 16.95 -16.92
CA ASP A 259 51.53 16.72 -16.26
C ASP A 259 50.81 15.44 -16.75
N GLY A 260 51.46 14.63 -17.60
CA GLY A 260 50.93 13.33 -18.02
C GLY A 260 49.89 13.37 -19.15
N ILE A 261 49.89 14.42 -19.97
CA ILE A 261 48.95 14.57 -21.09
C ILE A 261 49.41 13.81 -22.34
N GLY A 262 48.72 12.70 -22.65
CA GLY A 262 48.17 12.28 -23.96
C GLY A 262 48.95 12.34 -25.29
N ASP A 263 50.26 12.56 -25.31
CA ASP A 263 51.02 12.68 -26.59
C ASP A 263 51.93 11.48 -26.92
N ILE A 264 52.14 10.57 -25.97
CA ILE A 264 53.09 9.44 -26.06
C ILE A 264 52.43 8.19 -25.49
N PRO A 265 52.53 7.03 -26.17
CA PRO A 265 52.07 5.77 -25.61
C PRO A 265 52.64 5.54 -24.20
N TYR A 266 51.79 5.15 -23.26
CA TYR A 266 52.16 4.95 -21.88
C TYR A 266 51.85 3.52 -21.42
N SER A 267 52.50 3.10 -20.34
CA SER A 267 52.22 1.83 -19.68
C SER A 267 51.63 2.09 -18.32
N ILE A 268 50.54 1.41 -17.98
CA ILE A 268 50.12 1.26 -16.58
C ILE A 268 51.17 0.33 -15.93
N SER A 269 51.80 0.78 -14.85
CA SER A 269 52.85 -0.01 -14.20
C SER A 269 52.27 -1.36 -13.74
N GLY A 270 53.00 -2.47 -13.92
CA GLY A 270 52.47 -3.80 -13.64
C GLY A 270 51.91 -3.93 -12.22
N GLY A 271 50.59 -4.05 -12.10
CA GLY A 271 49.84 -4.07 -10.84
C GLY A 271 49.10 -2.75 -10.51
N GLY A 272 49.16 -1.76 -11.39
CA GLY A 272 48.48 -0.47 -11.28
C GLY A 272 47.05 -0.49 -11.84
N ASN A 273 46.27 0.49 -11.39
CA ASN A 273 44.93 0.80 -11.87
C ASN A 273 44.97 2.18 -12.51
N ASP A 274 44.24 2.37 -13.60
CA ASP A 274 43.98 3.68 -14.19
C ASP A 274 42.47 3.91 -14.18
N ASP A 275 42.05 4.77 -13.25
CA ASP A 275 40.66 5.16 -13.09
C ASP A 275 40.22 6.10 -14.24
N TYR A 276 41.17 6.72 -14.96
CA TYR A 276 40.91 7.72 -15.99
C TYR A 276 41.81 7.54 -17.23
N PRO A 277 41.74 6.38 -17.93
CA PRO A 277 42.56 6.15 -19.12
C PRO A 277 42.26 7.18 -20.20
N LEU A 278 43.28 7.96 -20.59
CA LEU A 278 43.17 9.02 -21.59
C LEU A 278 43.12 8.41 -22.99
N MET A 279 41.93 8.39 -23.60
CA MET A 279 41.67 7.70 -24.85
C MET A 279 40.72 8.54 -25.73
N ASP A 280 41.07 8.72 -27.01
CA ASP A 280 40.28 9.52 -27.95
C ASP A 280 38.83 9.03 -28.03
N MET A 281 37.88 9.98 -28.03
CA MET A 281 36.45 9.68 -28.04
C MET A 281 36.05 9.16 -29.42
N TYR A 282 35.65 7.88 -29.49
CA TYR A 282 34.99 7.36 -30.67
C TYR A 282 33.71 8.16 -30.97
N THR A 283 33.63 8.79 -32.14
CA THR A 283 32.51 9.67 -32.56
C THR A 283 31.15 8.98 -32.63
N GLY A 284 31.09 7.64 -32.63
CA GLY A 284 29.84 6.87 -32.53
C GLY A 284 29.36 6.59 -31.09
N ALA A 285 30.05 7.09 -30.07
CA ALA A 285 29.64 6.97 -28.66
C ALA A 285 28.30 7.65 -28.32
N ALA A 286 27.76 8.50 -29.21
CA ALA A 286 26.44 9.12 -29.02
C ALA A 286 25.25 8.15 -29.22
N ASN A 287 25.50 6.91 -29.69
CA ASN A 287 24.48 5.87 -29.88
C ASN A 287 24.47 4.84 -28.74
N ILE A 288 24.77 5.25 -27.50
CA ILE A 288 24.61 4.38 -26.32
C ILE A 288 23.10 4.14 -26.13
N PRO A 289 22.61 2.88 -26.19
CA PRO A 289 21.20 2.60 -25.95
C PRO A 289 20.85 2.94 -24.50
N ASN A 290 19.88 3.83 -24.30
CA ASN A 290 19.30 4.07 -22.98
C ASN A 290 18.65 2.77 -22.48
N SER A 291 18.97 2.35 -21.26
CA SER A 291 18.23 1.27 -20.60
C SER A 291 17.15 1.91 -19.72
N PRO A 292 15.86 1.58 -19.90
CA PRO A 292 14.80 2.24 -19.16
C PRO A 292 14.89 1.93 -17.65
N PRO A 293 14.41 2.84 -16.77
CA PRO A 293 14.42 2.61 -15.34
C PRO A 293 13.47 1.47 -14.94
N THR A 294 13.73 0.89 -13.76
CA THR A 294 12.81 -0.04 -13.10
C THR A 294 12.12 0.68 -11.93
N ALA A 295 10.80 0.86 -12.02
CA ALA A 295 10.01 1.43 -10.93
C ALA A 295 9.72 0.39 -9.84
N LEU A 296 9.93 0.76 -8.57
CA LEU A 296 9.59 -0.06 -7.42
C LEU A 296 9.34 0.82 -6.19
N PHE A 297 8.40 0.43 -5.34
CA PHE A 297 8.21 1.11 -4.05
C PHE A 297 7.65 0.19 -2.96
N SER A 298 7.72 0.69 -1.73
CA SER A 298 7.08 0.12 -0.54
C SER A 298 6.29 1.19 0.20
N TYR A 299 5.40 0.80 1.11
CA TYR A 299 4.64 1.74 1.94
C TYR A 299 4.50 1.25 3.39
N TYR A 300 4.29 2.19 4.31
CA TYR A 300 4.07 1.92 5.73
C TYR A 300 3.05 2.91 6.32
N PRO A 301 2.14 2.49 7.22
CA PRO A 301 1.98 1.11 7.74
C PRO A 301 1.35 0.16 6.71
N ALA A 302 1.53 -1.16 6.91
CA ALA A 302 1.04 -2.17 5.97
C ALA A 302 -0.50 -2.29 5.96
N ASN A 303 -1.14 -2.00 7.09
CA ASN A 303 -2.59 -1.96 7.25
C ASN A 303 -2.98 -0.60 7.85
N PRO A 304 -3.02 0.47 7.05
CA PRO A 304 -3.44 1.80 7.51
C PRO A 304 -4.95 1.84 7.72
N PHE A 305 -5.40 2.59 8.72
CA PHE A 305 -6.79 3.03 8.83
C PHE A 305 -6.99 4.35 8.08
N SER A 306 -8.24 4.71 7.80
CA SER A 306 -8.55 6.07 7.33
C SER A 306 -8.04 7.12 8.30
N TYR A 307 -7.52 8.22 7.76
CA TYR A 307 -6.79 9.27 8.47
C TYR A 307 -5.41 8.88 9.04
N ASP A 308 -4.90 7.67 8.79
CA ASP A 308 -3.49 7.39 9.03
C ASP A 308 -2.62 8.03 7.96
N THR A 309 -1.46 8.58 8.37
CA THR A 309 -0.43 9.04 7.44
C THR A 309 0.35 7.84 6.90
N VAL A 310 0.15 7.53 5.62
CA VAL A 310 0.89 6.49 4.88
C VAL A 310 2.14 7.10 4.25
N LYS A 311 3.29 6.51 4.53
CA LYS A 311 4.57 6.90 3.92
C LYS A 311 4.89 5.98 2.75
N PHE A 312 5.16 6.55 1.60
CA PHE A 312 5.62 5.84 0.41
C PHE A 312 7.12 6.02 0.25
N ILE A 313 7.82 4.91 0.05
CA ILE A 313 9.28 4.86 -0.04
C ILE A 313 9.65 4.29 -1.40
N ASP A 314 10.30 5.12 -2.21
CA ASP A 314 10.83 4.78 -3.52
C ASP A 314 12.03 3.83 -3.39
N HIS A 315 12.03 2.79 -4.23
CA HIS A 315 13.14 1.83 -4.41
C HIS A 315 13.45 1.67 -5.91
N SER A 316 13.03 2.63 -6.73
CA SER A 316 13.26 2.58 -8.17
C SER A 316 14.75 2.68 -8.46
N THR A 317 15.17 1.99 -9.51
CA THR A 317 16.58 1.97 -9.94
C THR A 317 16.66 2.25 -11.42
N ASP A 318 17.75 2.87 -11.84
CA ASP A 318 18.08 2.99 -13.24
C ASP A 318 19.40 2.27 -13.50
N PRO A 319 19.48 1.34 -14.47
CA PRO A 319 20.74 0.75 -14.90
C PRO A 319 21.80 1.82 -15.28
N ASN A 320 21.38 3.04 -15.67
CA ASN A 320 22.15 4.27 -15.90
C ASN A 320 22.80 4.90 -14.67
N GLY A 321 22.44 4.45 -13.48
CA GLY A 321 22.96 4.93 -12.20
C GLY A 321 21.87 5.68 -11.42
N GLU A 322 21.97 5.70 -10.09
CA GLU A 322 20.92 6.26 -9.20
C GLU A 322 20.62 7.75 -9.44
N VAL A 323 21.55 8.50 -10.06
CA VAL A 323 21.37 9.94 -10.36
C VAL A 323 20.62 10.17 -11.68
N ASP A 324 20.34 9.10 -12.45
CA ASP A 324 19.66 9.23 -13.75
C ASP A 324 18.14 9.33 -13.62
N ILE A 325 17.53 8.88 -12.51
CA ILE A 325 16.10 9.16 -12.25
C ILE A 325 15.94 10.63 -11.89
N VAL A 326 15.29 11.38 -12.79
CA VAL A 326 15.15 12.84 -12.67
C VAL A 326 13.76 13.28 -12.20
N SER A 327 12.74 12.43 -12.26
CA SER A 327 11.41 12.78 -11.76
C SER A 327 10.57 11.59 -11.30
N TRP A 328 9.68 11.87 -10.35
CA TRP A 328 8.72 10.93 -9.78
C TRP A 328 7.31 11.48 -9.97
N GLN A 329 6.36 10.60 -10.29
CA GLN A 329 4.94 10.90 -10.32
C GLN A 329 4.16 9.80 -9.62
N TRP A 330 3.55 10.16 -8.49
CA TRP A 330 2.68 9.31 -7.70
C TRP A 330 1.22 9.61 -8.03
N ILE A 331 0.42 8.56 -8.18
CA ILE A 331 -1.04 8.61 -8.25
C ILE A 331 -1.55 7.69 -7.14
N PHE A 332 -2.25 8.25 -6.15
CA PHE A 332 -2.66 7.50 -4.95
C PHE A 332 -3.98 6.74 -5.12
N GLY A 333 -4.63 6.83 -6.28
CA GLY A 333 -5.88 6.11 -6.57
C GLY A 333 -7.15 6.77 -6.00
N ASP A 334 -7.03 7.84 -5.22
CA ASP A 334 -8.12 8.64 -4.65
C ASP A 334 -8.33 10.00 -5.38
N GLY A 335 -7.61 10.21 -6.49
CA GLY A 335 -7.59 11.46 -7.25
C GLY A 335 -6.46 12.42 -6.86
N ASN A 336 -5.72 12.15 -5.78
CA ASN A 336 -4.54 12.93 -5.39
C ASN A 336 -3.25 12.39 -6.04
N THR A 337 -2.27 13.27 -6.16
CA THR A 337 -0.97 12.98 -6.79
C THR A 337 0.18 13.66 -6.05
N SER A 338 1.41 13.17 -6.24
CA SER A 338 2.63 13.82 -5.72
C SER A 338 3.80 13.67 -6.69
N THR A 339 4.78 14.59 -6.61
CA THR A 339 6.05 14.51 -7.35
C THR A 339 7.27 14.43 -6.44
N VAL A 340 7.07 14.35 -5.12
CA VAL A 340 8.15 14.12 -4.16
C VAL A 340 8.57 12.66 -4.25
N GLN A 341 9.88 12.38 -4.22
CA GLN A 341 10.40 11.01 -4.30
C GLN A 341 9.80 10.07 -3.24
N ASN A 342 9.78 10.50 -1.97
CA ASN A 342 9.23 9.75 -0.85
C ASN A 342 8.08 10.53 -0.19
N PRO A 343 6.86 10.50 -0.75
CA PRO A 343 5.75 11.30 -0.24
C PRO A 343 5.07 10.65 0.97
N GLU A 344 4.35 11.48 1.72
CA GLU A 344 3.37 11.03 2.71
C GLU A 344 1.96 11.37 2.17
N HIS A 345 0.98 10.51 2.43
CA HIS A 345 -0.41 10.68 1.99
C HIS A 345 -1.39 10.15 3.04
N GLU A 346 -2.58 10.75 3.10
CA GLU A 346 -3.65 10.40 4.04
C GLU A 346 -4.95 10.11 3.27
N TYR A 347 -5.57 8.96 3.54
CA TYR A 347 -6.84 8.57 2.92
C TYR A 347 -8.01 8.90 3.84
N ASN A 348 -8.97 9.69 3.35
CA ASN A 348 -10.12 10.14 4.14
C ASN A 348 -11.22 9.08 4.30
N HIS A 349 -11.21 8.03 3.48
CA HIS A 349 -12.19 6.95 3.50
C HIS A 349 -11.48 5.61 3.42
N SER A 350 -12.15 4.56 3.86
CA SER A 350 -11.66 3.20 3.73
C SER A 350 -11.90 2.67 2.32
N GLY A 351 -11.15 1.64 1.93
CA GLY A 351 -11.25 1.04 0.61
C GLY A 351 -9.92 0.58 0.04
N VAL A 352 -9.97 0.07 -1.19
CA VAL A 352 -8.79 -0.41 -1.92
C VAL A 352 -8.39 0.62 -2.97
N TYR A 353 -7.18 1.15 -2.84
CA TYR A 353 -6.62 2.18 -3.70
C TYR A 353 -5.48 1.62 -4.54
N ASN A 354 -5.54 1.78 -5.85
CA ASN A 354 -4.44 1.41 -6.73
C ASN A 354 -3.44 2.57 -6.79
N VAL A 355 -2.32 2.42 -6.07
CA VAL A 355 -1.24 3.40 -6.03
C VAL A 355 -0.23 3.08 -7.11
N SER A 356 0.07 4.05 -7.97
CA SER A 356 1.10 3.91 -9.00
C SER A 356 2.22 4.93 -8.83
N LEU A 357 3.46 4.47 -8.98
CA LEU A 357 4.65 5.29 -9.14
C LEU A 357 5.10 5.22 -10.60
N THR A 358 5.22 6.37 -11.25
CA THR A 358 5.94 6.50 -12.52
C THR A 358 7.24 7.23 -12.27
N VAL A 359 8.35 6.66 -12.71
CA VAL A 359 9.68 7.30 -12.68
C VAL A 359 10.14 7.58 -14.10
N ARG A 360 10.86 8.70 -14.25
CA ARG A 360 11.45 9.15 -15.51
C ARG A 360 12.96 9.27 -15.38
N ASP A 361 13.68 8.79 -16.38
CA ASP A 361 15.13 8.96 -16.47
C ASP A 361 15.55 10.26 -17.19
N GLY A 362 16.84 10.59 -17.18
CA GLY A 362 17.41 11.76 -17.83
C GLY A 362 17.27 11.74 -19.36
N SER A 363 17.08 10.56 -19.95
CA SER A 363 16.83 10.34 -21.38
C SER A 363 15.37 10.56 -21.77
N GLY A 364 14.47 10.60 -20.79
CA GLY A 364 13.05 10.86 -20.95
C GLY A 364 12.18 9.62 -21.15
N GLU A 365 12.67 8.42 -20.82
CA GLU A 365 11.88 7.20 -20.76
C GLU A 365 11.14 7.10 -19.41
N ASP A 366 9.93 6.54 -19.43
CA ASP A 366 9.06 6.43 -18.26
C ASP A 366 8.67 4.96 -18.00
N VAL A 367 8.73 4.52 -16.74
CA VAL A 367 8.20 3.22 -16.31
C VAL A 367 7.27 3.40 -15.10
N THR A 368 6.15 2.67 -15.12
CA THR A 368 5.13 2.70 -14.06
C THR A 368 5.06 1.36 -13.32
N TYR A 369 5.05 1.43 -11.99
CA TYR A 369 4.76 0.30 -11.11
C TYR A 369 3.52 0.58 -10.26
N THR A 370 2.63 -0.41 -10.09
CA THR A 370 1.34 -0.23 -9.40
C THR A 370 1.15 -1.30 -8.32
N VAL A 371 0.69 -0.87 -7.14
CA VAL A 371 0.35 -1.73 -5.99
C VAL A 371 -1.03 -1.34 -5.46
N SER A 372 -1.85 -2.32 -5.08
CA SER A 372 -3.11 -2.09 -4.37
C SER A 372 -2.86 -1.92 -2.87
N VAL A 373 -3.29 -0.79 -2.31
CA VAL A 373 -3.24 -0.46 -0.88
C VAL A 373 -4.65 -0.55 -0.31
N GLU A 374 -4.84 -1.43 0.69
CA GLU A 374 -6.11 -1.54 1.42
C GLU A 374 -6.07 -0.65 2.66
N VAL A 375 -6.97 0.33 2.71
CA VAL A 375 -7.16 1.24 3.84
C VAL A 375 -8.38 0.75 4.63
N MET A 376 -8.16 0.43 5.90
CA MET A 376 -9.17 -0.11 6.79
C MET A 376 -10.10 0.96 7.33
N ASN A 377 -11.33 0.56 7.61
CA ASN A 377 -12.37 1.39 8.20
C ASN A 377 -12.06 1.76 9.65
N LEU A 378 -12.18 3.05 9.99
CA LEU A 378 -12.04 3.55 11.36
C LEU A 378 -13.37 3.35 12.10
N GLU A 379 -13.33 2.77 13.30
CA GLU A 379 -14.56 2.53 14.06
C GLU A 379 -15.26 3.84 14.47
N PRO A 380 -16.61 3.88 14.51
CA PRO A 380 -17.35 5.07 14.92
C PRO A 380 -17.14 5.33 16.42
N ALA A 381 -17.21 6.60 16.83
CA ALA A 381 -17.20 6.98 18.24
C ALA A 381 -18.62 7.03 18.81
N ALA A 382 -18.98 6.10 19.69
CA ALA A 382 -20.29 6.04 20.32
C ALA A 382 -20.43 7.03 21.48
N ASN A 383 -21.53 7.78 21.53
CA ASN A 383 -21.87 8.63 22.68
C ASN A 383 -23.37 8.93 22.72
N PHE A 384 -23.91 9.28 23.88
CA PHE A 384 -25.27 9.76 24.01
C PHE A 384 -25.49 10.65 25.23
N SER A 385 -26.61 11.35 25.27
CA SER A 385 -27.09 12.06 26.45
C SER A 385 -28.55 11.68 26.73
N TYR A 386 -29.06 12.03 27.91
CA TYR A 386 -30.45 11.82 28.25
C TYR A 386 -31.00 12.98 29.07
N THR A 387 -32.29 13.23 28.96
CA THR A 387 -33.01 14.25 29.74
C THR A 387 -34.36 13.72 30.21
N PRO A 388 -34.78 14.01 31.45
CA PRO A 388 -34.11 14.85 32.45
C PRO A 388 -32.90 14.17 33.11
N SER A 389 -31.99 14.95 33.72
CA SER A 389 -30.77 14.43 34.38
C SER A 389 -31.02 13.73 35.72
N SER A 390 -32.24 13.83 36.25
CA SER A 390 -32.67 13.15 37.48
C SER A 390 -34.11 12.67 37.29
N PRO A 391 -34.32 11.65 36.45
CA PRO A 391 -35.65 11.18 36.08
C PRO A 391 -36.35 10.47 37.22
N LYS A 392 -37.68 10.52 37.20
CA LYS A 392 -38.56 9.73 38.07
C LYS A 392 -39.36 8.72 37.27
N THR A 393 -39.98 7.75 37.94
CA THR A 393 -40.91 6.76 37.35
C THR A 393 -42.06 7.42 36.58
N SER A 394 -42.47 8.64 36.96
CA SER A 394 -43.48 9.41 36.22
C SER A 394 -43.00 9.98 34.89
N ASP A 395 -41.69 10.17 34.71
CA ASP A 395 -41.09 10.91 33.60
C ASP A 395 -40.91 10.03 32.35
N THR A 396 -41.04 10.64 31.17
CA THR A 396 -40.53 10.06 29.91
C THR A 396 -39.15 10.62 29.65
N ILE A 397 -38.15 9.75 29.51
CA ILE A 397 -36.75 10.11 29.31
C ILE A 397 -36.46 10.14 27.81
N GLN A 398 -35.98 11.28 27.33
CA GLN A 398 -35.47 11.40 25.97
C GLN A 398 -34.00 11.00 25.95
N PHE A 399 -33.63 10.05 25.09
CA PHE A 399 -32.25 9.72 24.78
C PHE A 399 -31.86 10.38 23.46
N VAL A 400 -30.69 11.03 23.44
CA VAL A 400 -30.17 11.74 22.27
C VAL A 400 -28.81 11.17 21.91
N ASP A 401 -28.72 10.60 20.71
CA ASP A 401 -27.47 10.16 20.11
C ASP A 401 -26.49 11.33 19.94
N GLY A 402 -25.25 11.11 20.38
CA GLY A 402 -24.13 12.02 20.18
C GLY A 402 -22.95 11.32 19.50
N SER A 403 -23.21 10.18 18.86
CA SER A 403 -22.18 9.38 18.19
C SER A 403 -21.75 10.05 16.88
N SER A 404 -20.51 9.78 16.49
CA SER A 404 -19.92 10.33 15.27
C SER A 404 -19.09 9.27 14.56
N ASP A 405 -19.06 9.35 13.24
CA ASP A 405 -18.21 8.55 12.38
C ASP A 405 -17.42 9.51 11.48
N ARG A 406 -16.10 9.35 11.39
CA ARG A 406 -15.22 10.36 10.80
C ARG A 406 -15.00 10.11 9.31
N ASP A 407 -14.81 8.86 8.92
CA ASP A 407 -14.60 8.38 7.56
C ASP A 407 -15.87 7.78 6.94
N GLY A 408 -16.97 7.71 7.69
CA GLY A 408 -18.23 7.16 7.20
C GLY A 408 -19.49 7.79 7.78
N THR A 409 -20.54 6.97 7.89
CA THR A 409 -21.84 7.29 8.43
C THR A 409 -22.37 6.16 9.30
N ILE A 410 -23.01 6.53 10.42
CA ILE A 410 -23.71 5.56 11.28
C ILE A 410 -25.03 5.13 10.61
N THR A 411 -25.19 3.83 10.39
CA THR A 411 -26.36 3.25 9.71
C THR A 411 -27.35 2.56 10.65
N ASN A 412 -26.90 2.13 11.83
CA ASN A 412 -27.75 1.44 12.79
C ASN A 412 -27.49 1.88 14.24
N TYR A 413 -28.58 1.93 15.00
CA TYR A 413 -28.63 2.25 16.43
C TYR A 413 -29.31 1.09 17.15
N THR A 414 -28.75 0.64 18.27
CA THR A 414 -29.39 -0.37 19.12
C THR A 414 -29.22 0.02 20.57
N TRP A 415 -30.34 0.35 21.19
CA TRP A 415 -30.45 0.71 22.59
C TRP A 415 -30.91 -0.51 23.39
N ASP A 416 -30.25 -0.76 24.52
CA ASP A 416 -30.73 -1.64 25.58
C ASP A 416 -30.90 -0.76 26.81
N PHE A 417 -32.13 -0.62 27.31
CA PHE A 417 -32.43 0.24 28.45
C PHE A 417 -32.10 -0.41 29.80
N GLY A 418 -31.73 -1.69 29.83
CA GLY A 418 -31.33 -2.40 31.04
C GLY A 418 -32.52 -2.84 31.92
N ASP A 419 -33.76 -2.65 31.46
CA ASP A 419 -35.00 -3.17 32.06
C ASP A 419 -35.61 -4.33 31.24
N GLY A 420 -34.90 -4.78 30.21
CA GLY A 420 -35.35 -5.82 29.29
C GLY A 420 -36.08 -5.29 28.04
N THR A 421 -36.13 -3.97 27.85
CA THR A 421 -36.65 -3.33 26.63
C THR A 421 -35.52 -2.72 25.77
N ASP A 422 -35.77 -2.59 24.47
CA ASP A 422 -34.80 -2.09 23.48
C ASP A 422 -35.43 -1.07 22.50
N SER A 423 -34.58 -0.40 21.73
CA SER A 423 -35.01 0.45 20.61
C SER A 423 -33.97 0.51 19.49
N HIS A 424 -34.42 0.74 18.27
CA HIS A 424 -33.59 0.95 17.08
C HIS A 424 -33.68 2.38 16.50
N GLU A 425 -34.37 3.28 17.20
CA GLU A 425 -34.43 4.69 16.80
C GLU A 425 -33.12 5.41 17.13
N LYS A 426 -32.81 6.45 16.35
CA LYS A 426 -31.63 7.29 16.63
C LYS A 426 -31.74 8.02 17.98
N ASN A 427 -32.92 8.56 18.29
CA ASN A 427 -33.17 9.34 19.51
C ASN A 427 -34.47 8.87 20.19
N PRO A 428 -34.48 7.70 20.84
CA PRO A 428 -35.70 7.14 21.40
C PRO A 428 -36.16 7.88 22.66
N GLU A 429 -37.44 7.72 22.97
CA GLU A 429 -38.00 8.02 24.28
C GLU A 429 -38.24 6.72 25.04
N HIS A 430 -37.99 6.72 26.35
CA HIS A 430 -38.25 5.55 27.20
C HIS A 430 -38.78 5.96 28.57
N LYS A 431 -39.66 5.13 29.14
CA LYS A 431 -40.24 5.32 30.47
C LYS A 431 -40.07 4.04 31.28
N TYR A 432 -39.40 4.16 32.42
CA TYR A 432 -39.20 3.04 33.34
C TYR A 432 -40.41 2.86 34.25
N HIS A 433 -40.80 1.61 34.45
CA HIS A 433 -41.92 1.25 35.32
C HIS A 433 -41.56 1.36 36.80
N ASP A 434 -40.37 0.88 37.19
CA ASP A 434 -39.91 0.87 38.57
C ASP A 434 -38.73 1.82 38.78
N ASN A 435 -38.56 2.32 40.01
CA ASN A 435 -37.37 3.06 40.40
C ASN A 435 -36.16 2.14 40.51
N GLY A 436 -34.96 2.64 40.18
CA GLY A 436 -33.78 1.79 40.15
C GLY A 436 -32.58 2.43 39.47
N ILE A 437 -31.50 1.65 39.36
CA ILE A 437 -30.32 2.00 38.58
C ILE A 437 -30.28 1.10 37.35
N TYR A 438 -30.49 1.70 36.19
CA TYR A 438 -30.50 1.02 34.90
C TYR A 438 -29.18 1.27 34.16
N VAL A 439 -28.62 0.23 33.54
CA VAL A 439 -27.41 0.34 32.71
C VAL A 439 -27.86 0.43 31.27
N VAL A 440 -27.92 1.66 30.74
CA VAL A 440 -28.33 1.91 29.37
C VAL A 440 -27.12 1.73 28.46
N THR A 441 -27.29 0.89 27.42
CA THR A 441 -26.27 0.57 26.43
C THR A 441 -26.71 1.07 25.07
N LEU A 442 -25.86 1.83 24.39
CA LEU A 442 -26.00 2.17 22.98
C LEU A 442 -24.91 1.46 22.18
N THR A 443 -25.32 0.64 21.22
CA THR A 443 -24.46 0.09 20.17
C THR A 443 -24.75 0.81 18.86
N VAL A 444 -23.72 1.41 18.27
CA VAL A 444 -23.81 2.01 16.92
C VAL A 444 -23.05 1.15 15.92
N THR A 445 -23.54 1.09 14.68
CA THR A 445 -22.87 0.42 13.56
C THR A 445 -22.73 1.41 12.40
N ASP A 446 -21.54 1.52 11.82
CA ASP A 446 -21.30 2.34 10.63
C ASP A 446 -21.76 1.68 9.32
N ASN A 447 -21.48 2.30 8.18
CA ASN A 447 -21.82 1.78 6.85
C ASN A 447 -20.94 0.62 6.37
N GLU A 448 -19.79 0.39 7.00
CA GLU A 448 -18.88 -0.73 6.70
C GLU A 448 -19.04 -1.91 7.69
N GLY A 449 -19.92 -1.74 8.68
CA GLY A 449 -20.29 -2.77 9.65
C GLY A 449 -19.49 -2.77 10.95
N ALA A 450 -18.58 -1.82 11.18
CA ALA A 450 -17.86 -1.72 12.44
C ALA A 450 -18.77 -1.21 13.55
N LYS A 451 -18.52 -1.68 14.79
CA LYS A 451 -19.44 -1.49 15.91
C LYS A 451 -18.74 -0.96 17.14
N THR A 452 -19.34 0.07 17.74
CA THR A 452 -18.87 0.64 19.00
C THR A 452 -20.00 0.68 20.01
N VAL A 453 -19.65 0.42 21.28
CA VAL A 453 -20.60 0.34 22.39
C VAL A 453 -20.26 1.37 23.45
N ILE A 454 -21.27 2.06 23.95
CA ILE A 454 -21.16 2.95 25.11
C ILE A 454 -22.25 2.59 26.13
N THR A 455 -21.90 2.58 27.42
CA THR A 455 -22.85 2.34 28.52
C THR A 455 -22.89 3.54 29.47
N LYS A 456 -24.08 3.97 29.92
CA LYS A 456 -24.24 4.95 31.01
C LYS A 456 -25.26 4.45 32.03
N LYS A 457 -25.01 4.72 33.31
CA LYS A 457 -25.97 4.44 34.38
C LYS A 457 -27.02 5.55 34.45
N VAL A 458 -28.28 5.18 34.47
CA VAL A 458 -29.43 6.07 34.66
C VAL A 458 -30.10 5.68 35.98
N THR A 459 -30.11 6.59 36.94
CA THR A 459 -30.80 6.39 38.21
C THR A 459 -32.18 7.01 38.10
N VAL A 460 -33.22 6.18 38.17
CA VAL A 460 -34.63 6.59 38.16
C VAL A 460 -35.12 6.57 39.60
N ALA A 461 -35.57 7.73 40.08
CA ALA A 461 -36.15 7.87 41.41
C ALA A 461 -37.65 7.55 41.41
N ASN A 462 -38.21 7.23 42.57
CA ASN A 462 -39.65 7.10 42.73
C ASN A 462 -40.35 8.47 42.54
N ALA A 463 -41.50 8.49 41.87
CA ALA A 463 -42.41 9.62 41.86
C ALA A 463 -43.39 9.48 43.05
N PRO A 464 -43.49 10.48 43.94
CA PRO A 464 -44.43 10.38 45.06
C PRO A 464 -45.90 10.43 44.57
N PRO A 465 -46.85 9.89 45.35
CA PRO A 465 -48.26 9.85 44.98
C PRO A 465 -48.86 11.25 44.87
N SER A 466 -50.01 11.36 44.21
CA SER A 466 -50.85 12.54 44.21
C SER A 466 -51.98 12.37 45.22
N ALA A 467 -51.89 13.03 46.37
CA ALA A 467 -52.92 12.99 47.41
C ALA A 467 -54.15 13.82 47.01
N GLU A 468 -55.34 13.23 47.05
CA GLU A 468 -56.61 13.92 46.79
C GLU A 468 -57.76 13.23 47.56
N PHE A 469 -58.79 13.98 47.95
CA PHE A 469 -59.97 13.37 48.59
C PHE A 469 -61.26 14.18 48.49
N PHE A 470 -62.38 13.51 48.67
CA PHE A 470 -63.71 14.11 48.67
C PHE A 470 -64.38 14.01 50.04
N ILE A 471 -65.09 15.07 50.44
CA ILE A 471 -65.82 15.16 51.70
C ILE A 471 -67.32 15.15 51.38
N ILE A 472 -68.07 14.19 51.93
CA ILE A 472 -69.51 14.10 51.69
C ILE A 472 -70.25 13.87 53.03
N PRO A 473 -71.16 14.78 53.44
CA PRO A 473 -71.51 16.04 52.78
C PRO A 473 -70.45 17.15 52.99
N GLU A 474 -70.34 18.11 52.06
CA GLU A 474 -69.40 19.25 52.16
C GLU A 474 -69.73 20.23 53.30
N LYS A 475 -70.96 20.16 53.83
CA LYS A 475 -71.42 20.86 55.02
C LYS A 475 -72.16 19.88 55.91
N ALA A 476 -71.81 19.85 57.19
CA ALA A 476 -72.40 18.94 58.16
C ALA A 476 -72.77 19.68 59.45
N SER A 477 -73.69 19.12 60.22
CA SER A 477 -73.96 19.57 61.59
C SER A 477 -73.18 18.76 62.61
N ALA A 478 -72.98 19.32 63.81
CA ALA A 478 -72.34 18.61 64.91
C ALA A 478 -73.06 17.26 65.18
N GLY A 479 -72.27 16.18 65.26
CA GLY A 479 -72.75 14.80 65.40
C GLY A 479 -73.16 14.07 64.11
N GLU A 480 -73.18 14.76 62.96
CA GLU A 480 -73.44 14.13 61.66
C GLU A 480 -72.23 13.35 61.15
N LYS A 481 -72.45 12.15 60.59
CA LYS A 481 -71.39 11.31 60.02
C LYS A 481 -71.04 11.80 58.62
N ILE A 482 -69.78 12.17 58.43
CA ILE A 482 -69.19 12.58 57.16
C ILE A 482 -68.35 11.42 56.60
N ASN A 483 -68.49 11.15 55.30
CA ASN A 483 -67.63 10.23 54.58
C ASN A 483 -66.45 11.00 53.99
N PHE A 484 -65.25 10.50 54.27
CA PHE A 484 -64.02 10.95 53.63
C PHE A 484 -63.62 9.87 52.63
N THR A 485 -63.62 10.22 51.35
CA THR A 485 -63.35 9.28 50.26
C THR A 485 -62.02 9.62 49.63
N ASP A 486 -61.09 8.68 49.64
CA ASP A 486 -59.80 8.79 48.96
C ASP A 486 -60.02 8.94 47.45
N GLY A 487 -59.34 9.92 46.87
CA GLY A 487 -59.26 10.18 45.44
C GLY A 487 -57.82 10.22 44.94
N SER A 488 -56.86 9.77 45.76
CA SER A 488 -55.44 9.83 45.46
C SER A 488 -55.07 8.87 44.33
N SER A 489 -54.00 9.19 43.61
CA SER A 489 -53.47 8.39 42.50
C SER A 489 -51.96 8.28 42.57
N ASP A 490 -51.41 7.21 42.02
CA ASP A 490 -49.98 6.94 41.99
C ASP A 490 -49.60 6.25 40.67
N ASP A 491 -48.32 6.25 40.28
CA ASP A 491 -47.82 5.46 39.15
C ASP A 491 -47.49 4.00 39.54
N GLY A 492 -47.47 3.69 40.84
CA GLY A 492 -47.50 2.35 41.42
C GLY A 492 -48.75 2.09 42.26
N GLU A 493 -48.57 1.71 43.52
CA GLU A 493 -49.64 1.39 44.48
C GLU A 493 -49.58 2.26 45.73
N ILE A 494 -50.72 2.85 46.13
CA ILE A 494 -50.87 3.47 47.45
C ILE A 494 -51.08 2.37 48.50
N VAL A 495 -50.19 2.29 49.48
CA VAL A 495 -50.17 1.23 50.51
C VAL A 495 -50.57 1.70 51.90
N ALA A 496 -50.57 3.02 52.15
CA ALA A 496 -51.01 3.57 53.44
C ALA A 496 -51.72 4.92 53.30
N TRP A 497 -52.71 5.14 54.17
CA TRP A 497 -53.46 6.38 54.33
C TRP A 497 -53.38 6.81 55.78
N HIS A 498 -53.28 8.11 56.03
CA HIS A 498 -53.37 8.70 57.35
C HIS A 498 -54.20 9.98 57.29
N TRP A 499 -55.31 9.96 58.01
CA TRP A 499 -56.24 11.08 58.12
C TRP A 499 -56.04 11.76 59.47
N ASP A 500 -55.81 13.07 59.47
CA ASP A 500 -55.97 13.94 60.63
C ASP A 500 -57.22 14.79 60.41
N PHE A 501 -58.23 14.61 61.26
CA PHE A 501 -59.51 15.31 61.12
C PHE A 501 -59.47 16.76 61.65
N GLY A 502 -58.36 17.21 62.25
CA GLY A 502 -58.17 18.57 62.76
C GLY A 502 -58.86 18.85 64.10
N ASP A 503 -59.45 17.84 64.73
CA ASP A 503 -60.08 17.89 66.06
C ASP A 503 -59.32 17.08 67.13
N GLY A 504 -58.12 16.60 66.79
CA GLY A 504 -57.30 15.73 67.63
C GLY A 504 -57.56 14.24 67.44
N THR A 505 -58.42 13.85 66.49
CA THR A 505 -58.65 12.44 66.11
C THR A 505 -58.09 12.12 64.72
N ALA A 506 -57.79 10.84 64.48
CA ALA A 506 -57.16 10.36 63.25
C ALA A 506 -57.69 8.99 62.79
N SER A 507 -57.40 8.61 61.54
CA SER A 507 -57.72 7.28 61.00
C SER A 507 -56.72 6.82 59.94
N ASP A 508 -56.41 5.52 59.91
CA ASP A 508 -55.55 4.93 58.87
C ASP A 508 -56.35 4.12 57.82
N LYS A 509 -57.67 4.26 57.79
CA LYS A 509 -58.52 3.61 56.78
C LYS A 509 -58.46 4.42 55.49
N GLN A 510 -58.50 3.75 54.33
CA GLN A 510 -58.59 4.42 53.03
C GLN A 510 -59.81 5.36 52.95
N ASN A 511 -60.99 4.89 53.35
CA ASN A 511 -62.24 5.65 53.28
C ASN A 511 -62.94 5.70 54.66
N PRO A 512 -62.50 6.55 55.59
CA PRO A 512 -63.06 6.61 56.94
C PRO A 512 -64.39 7.38 56.99
N ARG A 513 -65.10 7.18 58.10
CA ARG A 513 -66.23 8.02 58.49
C ARG A 513 -65.91 8.71 59.80
N HIS A 514 -66.15 10.00 59.88
CA HIS A 514 -65.93 10.79 61.09
C HIS A 514 -67.10 11.73 61.38
N ALA A 515 -67.27 12.11 62.64
CA ALA A 515 -68.30 13.06 63.07
C ALA A 515 -67.69 14.00 64.12
N TYR A 516 -67.95 15.30 63.98
CA TYR A 516 -67.42 16.31 64.88
C TYR A 516 -68.44 16.64 65.98
N GLU A 517 -68.01 16.61 67.24
CA GLU A 517 -68.91 16.86 68.38
C GLU A 517 -69.28 18.34 68.56
N LYS A 518 -68.45 19.25 68.05
CA LYS A 518 -68.62 20.71 68.21
C LYS A 518 -68.69 21.40 66.86
N SER A 519 -69.43 22.50 66.79
CA SER A 519 -69.39 23.39 65.63
C SER A 519 -68.01 24.07 65.52
N GLY A 520 -67.52 24.25 64.31
CA GLY A 520 -66.21 24.83 64.06
C GLY A 520 -65.76 24.62 62.62
N LYS A 521 -64.61 25.19 62.26
CA LYS A 521 -63.90 24.88 61.02
C LYS A 521 -62.77 23.92 61.34
N TYR A 522 -62.74 22.78 60.66
CA TYR A 522 -61.73 21.76 60.86
C TYR A 522 -60.93 21.59 59.57
N THR A 523 -59.60 21.62 59.69
CA THR A 523 -58.68 21.33 58.58
C THR A 523 -58.43 19.85 58.57
N VAL A 524 -58.96 19.16 57.56
CA VAL A 524 -58.75 17.74 57.35
C VAL A 524 -57.53 17.55 56.47
N THR A 525 -56.60 16.73 56.93
CA THR A 525 -55.35 16.39 56.25
C THR A 525 -55.37 14.92 55.88
N LEU A 526 -55.15 14.60 54.61
CA LEU A 526 -54.86 13.25 54.16
C LEU A 526 -53.40 13.18 53.75
N THR A 527 -52.64 12.28 54.38
CA THR A 527 -51.33 11.85 53.93
C THR A 527 -51.43 10.43 53.36
N VAL A 528 -50.97 10.23 52.14
CA VAL A 528 -50.88 8.91 51.50
C VAL A 528 -49.42 8.54 51.26
N ARG A 529 -49.13 7.24 51.31
CA ARG A 529 -47.81 6.67 51.04
C ARG A 529 -47.90 5.60 49.96
N ASP A 530 -47.01 5.65 48.99
CA ASP A 530 -46.85 4.63 47.95
C ASP A 530 -46.04 3.40 48.43
N ASN A 531 -45.99 2.36 47.61
CA ASN A 531 -45.26 1.11 47.86
C ASN A 531 -43.73 1.27 47.93
N ASP A 532 -43.19 2.39 47.44
CA ASP A 532 -41.76 2.71 47.38
C ASP A 532 -41.34 3.77 48.42
N GLY A 533 -42.24 4.10 49.34
CA GLY A 533 -42.00 4.97 50.50
C GLY A 533 -42.14 6.47 50.23
N GLY A 534 -42.64 6.88 49.07
CA GLY A 534 -42.99 8.26 48.77
C GLY A 534 -44.27 8.68 49.50
N ASP A 535 -44.24 9.88 50.10
CA ASP A 535 -45.36 10.45 50.83
C ASP A 535 -45.92 11.68 50.09
N SER A 536 -47.23 11.85 50.15
CA SER A 536 -47.92 13.04 49.63
C SER A 536 -49.07 13.44 50.56
N THR A 537 -49.27 14.74 50.72
CA THR A 537 -50.26 15.27 51.66
C THR A 537 -51.13 16.31 50.98
N THR A 538 -52.45 16.24 51.22
CA THR A 538 -53.41 17.25 50.82
C THR A 538 -54.31 17.66 51.98
N THR A 539 -54.90 18.87 51.92
CA THR A 539 -55.75 19.40 52.98
C THR A 539 -57.02 20.03 52.43
N LYS A 540 -58.15 19.84 53.12
CA LYS A 540 -59.43 20.52 52.85
C LYS A 540 -60.08 20.94 54.16
N VAL A 541 -60.79 22.08 54.14
CA VAL A 541 -61.51 22.59 55.30
C VAL A 541 -62.97 22.17 55.22
N ILE A 542 -63.50 21.61 56.30
CA ILE A 542 -64.94 21.37 56.48
C ILE A 542 -65.48 22.29 57.57
N GLU A 543 -66.66 22.88 57.33
CA GLU A 543 -67.37 23.70 58.30
C GLU A 543 -68.51 22.90 58.94
N ILE A 544 -68.45 22.77 60.27
CA ILE A 544 -69.42 22.07 61.09
C ILE A 544 -70.31 23.10 61.76
N THR A 545 -71.60 23.03 61.46
CA THR A 545 -72.63 23.90 62.03
C THR A 545 -73.19 23.32 63.31
N ASN A 546 -73.77 24.17 64.17
CA ASN A 546 -74.50 23.65 65.34
C ASN A 546 -75.65 22.76 64.90
N GLN A 547 -75.86 21.65 65.60
CA GLN A 547 -77.03 20.82 65.40
C GLN A 547 -78.28 21.67 65.65
N SER A 548 -79.09 21.90 64.62
CA SER A 548 -80.39 22.54 64.82
C SER A 548 -81.23 21.58 65.67
N THR A 549 -81.48 21.92 66.93
CA THR A 549 -82.53 21.24 67.69
C THR A 549 -83.86 21.52 67.00
N PRO A 550 -84.54 20.51 66.41
CA PRO A 550 -85.89 20.72 65.89
C PRO A 550 -86.81 20.88 67.11
N GLY A 551 -87.05 22.12 67.55
CA GLY A 551 -87.90 22.32 68.72
C GLY A 551 -87.87 23.65 69.46
N PHE A 552 -87.42 24.76 68.87
CA PHE A 552 -87.57 26.09 69.52
C PHE A 552 -88.00 27.21 68.55
N GLY A 553 -88.77 26.86 67.51
CA GLY A 553 -89.17 27.78 66.43
C GLY A 553 -90.67 28.11 66.31
N ILE A 554 -91.52 27.80 67.30
CA ILE A 554 -92.99 28.06 67.18
C ILE A 554 -93.62 28.81 68.39
N ILE A 555 -92.94 29.07 69.51
CA ILE A 555 -93.57 29.78 70.65
C ILE A 555 -93.41 31.32 70.60
N ALA A 556 -92.60 31.89 69.70
CA ALA A 556 -92.34 33.34 69.69
C ALA A 556 -93.06 34.17 68.59
N MET A 557 -93.83 33.56 67.68
CA MET A 557 -94.57 34.29 66.66
C MET A 557 -95.89 33.60 66.29
N ILE A 558 -96.89 33.65 67.18
CA ILE A 558 -98.35 33.77 66.93
C ILE A 558 -99.06 33.69 68.30
N ALA A 559 -99.07 34.82 69.01
CA ALA A 559 -100.09 35.20 70.00
C ALA A 559 -100.03 36.71 70.35
N GLY A 560 -99.26 37.50 69.58
CA GLY A 560 -99.16 38.96 69.70
C GLY A 560 -100.19 39.73 68.86
N VAL A 561 -101.12 39.06 68.17
CA VAL A 561 -102.20 39.72 67.41
C VAL A 561 -103.52 38.96 67.62
N LEU A 562 -104.09 39.10 68.81
CA LEU A 562 -105.53 39.05 69.09
C LEU A 562 -105.82 39.92 70.33
N LEU A 563 -105.33 41.16 70.28
CA LEU A 563 -105.92 42.25 71.04
C LEU A 563 -107.03 42.85 70.16
N ALA A 564 -108.22 43.03 70.74
CA ALA A 564 -109.38 43.72 70.19
C ALA A 564 -110.37 42.91 69.33
N VAL A 565 -111.11 41.97 69.93
CA VAL A 565 -112.60 41.99 69.97
C VAL A 565 -113.04 41.24 71.23
N ALA A 566 -114.04 41.78 71.95
CA ALA A 566 -114.77 41.19 73.09
C ALA A 566 -114.19 41.37 74.50
N LEU A 567 -113.80 42.61 74.83
CA LEU A 567 -114.21 43.20 76.10
C LEU A 567 -115.73 43.51 76.02
N ALA A 568 -116.59 42.50 76.22
CA ALA A 568 -118.04 42.71 76.42
C ALA A 568 -118.69 41.44 77.00
N GLY A 569 -119.21 41.53 78.23
CA GLY A 569 -120.14 40.55 78.81
C GLY A 569 -119.61 39.83 80.05
N ILE A 570 -119.39 40.53 81.17
CA ILE A 570 -120.38 40.69 82.25
C ILE A 570 -120.72 39.38 83.00
N ARG A 571 -120.22 39.31 84.24
CA ARG A 571 -120.82 38.76 85.49
C ARG A 571 -121.43 37.35 85.47
N ARG A 572 -121.00 36.51 86.43
CA ARG A 572 -121.65 36.26 87.76
C ARG A 572 -120.97 35.09 88.52
N ARG A 573 -120.50 35.37 89.75
CA ARG A 573 -120.87 34.78 91.08
C ARG A 573 -120.25 33.40 91.41
N LYS A 574 -119.43 33.33 92.49
CA LYS A 574 -119.76 32.81 93.85
C LYS A 574 -120.39 31.40 93.77
N ILE A 575 -119.83 30.34 94.35
CA ILE A 575 -119.23 30.12 95.69
C ILE A 575 -117.95 29.31 95.56
#